data_AF-A0A518HQI2-F1
#
_entry.id   AF-A0A518HQI2-F1
#
_cell.length_a   1.000
_cell.length_b   1.000
_cell.length_c   1.000
_cell.angle_alpha   90.00
_cell.angle_beta   90.00
_cell.angle_gamma   90.00
#
_symmetry.space_group_name_H-M   'P 1'
#
loop_
_entity.id
_entity.type
_entity.pdbx_description
1 polymer ?
#
loop_
_entity_poly.entity_id
_entity_poly.type
_entity_poly.pdbx_seq_one_letter_code
_entity_poly.pdbx_strand_id
1 'polypeptide(L)'
;MSGRMPEPKRNDATANAAIHRRGLLLRASTSLILGGALTGCTSFLGRGSSSEENSVAKLLEAPEPPELIREAAAPRGLNPIEISGVGLINSLAGTGGPADPSPYRDQLIEEMRRNDVKSPNEILELESNSIVRVYATVPAGAKRGDTIDLRIDSPAGSNATDLHGGWLLDTRMRLQQVIQGRVRKGDVLAMGTGPILTRAAFQGSADKRMKTQALVLSGGTVQKTRNMGLVLRPEFQHVKVSSEIAAAINRRFFFFDGTTRRGVAKAVEDDYIELELHPRYEGSLGRYVAVVRAIAIDERQGNSQPRLKKLASLLSDPATAADAALQLEALGESAIPTLTAGLKSDNPELRFYAAEALAYLDRQDAIGPLVDAIANESAFRYPALAALKGLEHPEVVDGLARLFNQPSIESRYGSFAALRSRPDAGLALTPEKFGTALRYYEIDSLAPPAVVISTREEAEIVVFGTPSPVRIQGAILGPNALIVKPESNDPGKLRISRFQVGQDDRRTLAPATIRGLVNGIVSIGGDYADVVEVLREAKSKGYLEDQLAIDPLPKALRTYYREEESS
;
A
#
# COMPACT_ATOMS: atom_id res chain seq x y z
N MET A 1 11.87 7.82 -63.14
CA MET A 1 12.88 8.82 -63.56
C MET A 1 13.01 9.80 -62.40
N SER A 2 13.98 9.57 -61.51
CA SER A 2 15.30 10.23 -61.48
C SER A 2 15.24 11.72 -61.14
N GLY A 3 15.86 12.09 -60.01
CA GLY A 3 16.19 13.48 -59.67
C GLY A 3 16.21 13.75 -58.16
N ARG A 4 17.21 13.22 -57.44
CA ARG A 4 18.38 13.96 -56.89
C ARG A 4 18.11 14.70 -55.56
N MET A 5 18.68 14.15 -54.48
CA MET A 5 19.11 14.88 -53.28
C MET A 5 20.08 16.01 -53.65
N PRO A 6 20.18 17.04 -52.79
CA PRO A 6 21.35 17.10 -51.92
C PRO A 6 21.02 17.42 -50.45
N GLU A 7 21.61 16.65 -49.54
CA GLU A 7 22.02 17.08 -48.19
C GLU A 7 23.50 17.52 -48.26
N PRO A 8 24.14 18.06 -47.19
CA PRO A 8 23.64 18.84 -46.05
C PRO A 8 24.50 20.13 -45.85
N LYS A 9 24.13 21.02 -44.91
CA LYS A 9 25.10 21.95 -44.30
C LYS A 9 25.15 21.76 -42.78
N ARG A 10 26.29 21.20 -42.35
CA ARG A 10 26.86 21.29 -41.01
C ARG A 10 27.03 22.75 -40.59
N ASN A 11 26.85 23.02 -39.31
CA ASN A 11 27.67 23.98 -38.59
C ASN A 11 28.27 23.25 -37.38
N ASP A 12 29.58 23.01 -37.47
CA ASP A 12 30.43 22.52 -36.39
C ASP A 12 30.80 23.66 -35.44
N ALA A 13 30.79 23.32 -34.15
CA ALA A 13 31.76 23.61 -33.09
C ALA A 13 32.62 24.89 -33.11
N THR A 14 32.64 25.58 -31.96
CA THR A 14 33.86 26.06 -31.25
C THR A 14 33.52 26.13 -29.75
N ALA A 15 33.99 25.25 -28.87
CA ALA A 15 35.35 25.09 -28.35
C ALA A 15 35.95 26.41 -27.83
N ASN A 16 35.86 26.63 -26.51
CA ASN A 16 36.69 27.61 -25.80
C ASN A 16 37.55 26.87 -24.78
N ALA A 17 38.77 26.56 -25.19
CA ALA A 17 39.90 26.31 -24.32
C ALA A 17 41.01 27.28 -24.76
N ALA A 18 41.43 28.18 -23.87
CA ALA A 18 42.62 29.00 -24.06
C ALA A 18 43.44 28.99 -22.78
N ILE A 19 44.62 28.39 -22.92
CA ILE A 19 45.75 28.34 -22.00
C ILE A 19 46.59 29.60 -22.22
N HIS A 20 47.05 30.25 -21.14
CA HIS A 20 48.37 30.92 -20.99
C HIS A 20 48.43 31.63 -19.62
N ARG A 21 49.54 31.76 -18.88
CA ARG A 21 50.91 31.22 -18.90
C ARG A 21 51.57 31.71 -17.59
N ARG A 22 52.39 30.86 -16.96
CA ARG A 22 53.64 31.15 -16.19
C ARG A 22 53.65 32.24 -15.10
N GLY A 23 54.00 31.79 -13.89
CA GLY A 23 54.57 32.61 -12.83
C GLY A 23 55.26 31.75 -11.77
N LEU A 24 56.48 31.30 -12.09
CA LEU A 24 57.44 30.63 -11.20
C LEU A 24 57.94 31.62 -10.15
N LEU A 25 57.87 31.32 -8.84
CA LEU A 25 58.84 31.82 -7.87
C LEU A 25 59.00 30.82 -6.70
N LEU A 26 60.15 30.16 -6.77
CA LEU A 26 60.78 29.31 -5.78
C LEU A 26 61.52 30.22 -4.78
N ARG A 27 61.28 30.13 -3.47
CA ARG A 27 62.28 30.44 -2.44
C ARG A 27 62.11 29.55 -1.22
N ALA A 28 63.01 28.57 -1.14
CA ALA A 28 63.44 27.93 0.08
C ALA A 28 64.19 28.94 0.96
N SER A 29 64.10 28.79 2.29
CA SER A 29 65.27 28.76 3.19
C SER A 29 64.90 28.71 4.68
N THR A 30 65.32 27.61 5.30
CA THR A 30 66.03 27.50 6.60
C THR A 30 65.32 27.77 7.93
N SER A 31 65.34 26.69 8.72
CA SER A 31 65.27 26.53 10.18
C SER A 31 66.04 27.57 11.00
N LEU A 32 65.54 27.87 12.19
CA LEU A 32 66.38 28.19 13.35
C LEU A 32 65.73 27.68 14.66
N ILE A 33 66.50 26.86 15.37
CA ILE A 33 66.25 26.36 16.72
C ILE A 33 66.91 27.32 17.71
N LEU A 34 66.19 27.74 18.76
CA LEU A 34 66.69 28.19 20.08
C LEU A 34 65.45 28.32 21.00
N GLY A 35 65.30 27.77 22.21
CA GLY A 35 66.26 27.26 23.19
C GLY A 35 66.27 28.18 24.43
N GLY A 36 65.55 27.83 25.50
CA GLY A 36 65.60 28.46 26.86
C GLY A 36 64.24 28.48 27.59
N ALA A 37 63.90 27.46 28.40
CA ALA A 37 64.10 27.34 29.87
C ALA A 37 63.17 28.27 30.70
N LEU A 38 62.05 27.75 31.23
CA LEU A 38 61.83 27.24 32.60
C LEU A 38 61.54 28.33 33.66
N THR A 39 60.30 28.36 34.19
CA THR A 39 59.98 28.38 35.64
C THR A 39 58.47 28.26 35.92
N GLY A 40 58.07 27.20 36.65
CA GLY A 40 56.96 27.14 37.63
C GLY A 40 55.52 27.11 37.10
N CYS A 41 54.60 26.20 37.48
CA CYS A 41 54.49 25.42 38.71
C CYS A 41 53.92 24.02 38.46
N THR A 42 54.63 23.02 38.98
CA THR A 42 54.16 21.65 39.22
C THR A 42 53.30 21.61 40.48
N SER A 43 52.03 21.25 40.35
CA SER A 43 51.26 20.55 41.39
C SER A 43 49.91 20.12 40.81
N PHE A 44 49.86 18.90 40.25
CA PHE A 44 48.74 17.94 40.31
C PHE A 44 49.09 16.78 39.37
N LEU A 45 49.93 15.87 39.87
CA LEU A 45 50.25 14.61 39.21
C LEU A 45 49.83 13.50 40.16
N GLY A 46 48.82 12.73 39.76
CA GLY A 46 48.38 11.57 40.53
C GLY A 46 46.91 11.17 40.32
N ARG A 47 46.49 10.85 39.08
CA ARG A 47 45.39 9.89 38.85
C ARG A 47 45.30 9.43 37.38
N GLY A 48 45.70 8.18 37.14
CA GLY A 48 45.12 7.26 36.16
C GLY A 48 45.06 7.65 34.68
N SER A 49 46.19 7.74 33.98
CA SER A 49 46.21 7.78 32.50
C SER A 49 46.00 6.40 31.84
N SER A 50 45.87 5.32 32.62
CA SER A 50 45.64 3.96 32.09
C SER A 50 44.16 3.60 31.90
N SER A 51 43.21 4.41 32.38
CA SER A 51 41.77 4.12 32.19
C SER A 51 41.18 4.73 30.93
N GLU A 52 41.73 5.84 30.42
CA GLU A 52 41.24 6.50 29.20
C GLU A 52 41.78 5.84 27.92
N GLU A 53 43.04 5.40 27.88
CA GLU A 53 43.55 4.62 26.73
C GLU A 53 42.86 3.25 26.61
N ASN A 54 42.52 2.62 27.74
CA ASN A 54 41.78 1.35 27.76
C ASN A 54 40.30 1.50 27.42
N SER A 55 39.66 2.65 27.70
CA SER A 55 38.27 2.89 27.30
C SER A 55 38.15 3.21 25.81
N VAL A 56 39.12 3.95 25.24
CA VAL A 56 39.21 4.20 23.79
C VAL A 56 39.61 2.93 23.03
N ALA A 57 40.52 2.11 23.56
CA ALA A 57 40.87 0.81 22.96
C ALA A 57 39.70 -0.18 22.98
N LYS A 58 38.88 -0.21 24.05
CA LYS A 58 37.63 -1.00 24.09
C LYS A 58 36.57 -0.52 23.12
N LEU A 59 36.56 0.76 22.75
CA LEU A 59 35.67 1.30 21.71
C LEU A 59 36.16 1.00 20.29
N LEU A 60 37.40 0.51 20.13
CA LEU A 60 37.97 0.07 18.83
C LEU A 60 37.77 -1.42 18.56
N GLU A 61 37.52 -2.23 19.60
CA GLU A 61 37.21 -3.65 19.44
C GLU A 61 35.73 -3.83 19.09
N ALA A 62 35.48 -4.12 17.80
CA ALA A 62 34.14 -4.44 17.35
C ALA A 62 33.63 -5.71 18.05
N PRO A 63 32.42 -5.69 18.63
CA PRO A 63 31.84 -6.90 19.19
C PRO A 63 31.62 -7.94 18.09
N GLU A 64 31.77 -9.22 18.42
CA GLU A 64 31.47 -10.29 17.47
C GLU A 64 29.97 -10.29 17.17
N PRO A 65 29.57 -10.16 15.90
CA PRO A 65 28.16 -10.18 15.54
C PRO A 65 27.59 -11.58 15.78
N PRO A 66 26.32 -11.68 16.19
CA PRO A 66 25.64 -12.95 16.36
C PRO A 66 25.34 -13.61 15.00
N GLU A 67 24.79 -14.82 15.01
CA GLU A 67 24.56 -15.57 13.77
C GLU A 67 23.54 -14.86 12.87
N LEU A 68 22.46 -14.34 13.45
CA LEU A 68 21.33 -13.76 12.72
C LEU A 68 21.13 -12.27 13.00
N ILE A 69 20.64 -11.52 12.01
CA ILE A 69 20.33 -10.09 12.17
C ILE A 69 19.31 -9.85 13.31
N ARG A 70 18.33 -10.74 13.52
CA ARG A 70 17.33 -10.61 14.61
C ARG A 70 17.91 -10.62 16.01
N GLU A 71 19.10 -11.19 16.18
CA GLU A 71 19.83 -11.23 17.45
C GLU A 71 20.54 -9.89 17.68
N ALA A 72 21.12 -9.31 16.62
CA ALA A 72 21.85 -8.04 16.70
C ALA A 72 20.95 -6.79 16.72
N ALA A 73 19.80 -6.83 16.03
CA ALA A 73 19.02 -5.65 15.74
C ALA A 73 17.49 -5.87 15.80
N ALA A 74 16.78 -4.79 16.10
CA ALA A 74 15.32 -4.74 16.14
C ALA A 74 14.78 -3.79 15.06
N PRO A 75 13.64 -4.12 14.43
CA PRO A 75 13.07 -3.24 13.41
C PRO A 75 12.51 -1.95 14.00
N ARG A 76 12.65 -0.86 13.25
CA ARG A 76 12.15 0.48 13.58
C ARG A 76 11.35 1.05 12.42
N GLY A 77 10.34 1.85 12.75
CA GLY A 77 9.54 2.57 11.77
C GLY A 77 8.46 1.74 11.07
N LEU A 78 8.09 0.56 11.61
CA LEU A 78 7.09 -0.34 11.02
C LEU A 78 5.63 0.06 11.30
N ASN A 79 5.37 0.84 12.35
CA ASN A 79 4.00 1.17 12.75
C ASN A 79 3.36 2.15 11.78
N PRO A 80 2.14 1.94 11.27
CA PRO A 80 1.46 2.93 10.44
C PRO A 80 1.39 4.31 11.12
N ILE A 81 1.50 5.38 10.34
CA ILE A 81 1.34 6.75 10.86
C ILE A 81 -0.05 7.23 10.50
N GLU A 82 -0.83 7.64 11.50
CA GLU A 82 -2.10 8.30 11.29
C GLU A 82 -1.88 9.78 11.01
N ILE A 83 -2.49 10.25 9.93
CA ILE A 83 -2.45 11.65 9.51
C ILE A 83 -3.86 12.18 9.41
N SER A 84 -4.00 13.48 9.68
CA SER A 84 -5.29 14.15 9.62
C SER A 84 -5.19 15.56 9.05
N GLY A 85 -6.32 15.99 8.48
CA GLY A 85 -6.53 17.30 7.90
C GLY A 85 -7.96 17.76 8.09
N VAL A 86 -8.22 19.03 7.76
CA VAL A 86 -9.57 19.59 7.66
C VAL A 86 -9.77 19.97 6.20
N GLY A 87 -10.87 19.50 5.61
CA GLY A 87 -11.18 19.68 4.20
C GLY A 87 -12.57 20.27 4.00
N LEU A 88 -12.85 20.64 2.75
CA LEU A 88 -14.15 21.08 2.26
C LEU A 88 -14.67 20.06 1.26
N ILE A 89 -15.91 19.60 1.46
CA ILE A 89 -16.67 18.86 0.46
C ILE A 89 -17.58 19.86 -0.24
N ASN A 90 -17.66 19.80 -1.56
CA ASN A 90 -18.59 20.58 -2.36
C ASN A 90 -19.55 19.67 -3.15
N SER A 91 -20.39 20.28 -3.98
CA SER A 91 -21.31 19.58 -4.91
C SER A 91 -22.41 18.78 -4.21
N LEU A 92 -22.67 19.06 -2.93
CA LEU A 92 -23.77 18.43 -2.20
C LEU A 92 -25.12 18.94 -2.69
N ALA A 93 -26.12 18.05 -2.71
CA ALA A 93 -27.46 18.35 -3.22
C ALA A 93 -28.33 19.05 -2.16
N GLY A 94 -27.83 20.16 -1.59
CA GLY A 94 -28.50 20.90 -0.51
C GLY A 94 -28.46 20.18 0.85
N THR A 95 -27.62 19.15 0.98
CA THR A 95 -27.47 18.34 2.20
C THR A 95 -26.26 18.76 3.04
N GLY A 96 -25.50 19.76 2.59
CA GLY A 96 -24.47 20.43 3.34
C GLY A 96 -25.05 21.43 4.34
N GLY A 97 -24.33 22.50 4.61
CA GLY A 97 -24.82 23.57 5.48
C GLY A 97 -23.74 24.37 6.18
N PRO A 98 -24.14 25.40 6.93
CA PRO A 98 -23.23 26.31 7.59
C PRO A 98 -22.32 25.59 8.59
N ALA A 99 -21.06 25.99 8.65
CA ALA A 99 -20.13 25.49 9.67
C ALA A 99 -20.17 26.38 10.92
N ASP A 100 -20.58 25.85 12.07
CA ASP A 100 -20.55 26.62 13.31
C ASP A 100 -19.10 27.01 13.70
N PRO A 101 -18.90 28.11 14.44
CA PRO A 101 -17.59 28.48 14.97
C PRO A 101 -16.93 27.33 15.72
N SER A 102 -15.78 26.88 15.22
CA SER A 102 -15.04 25.76 15.78
C SER A 102 -13.55 25.86 15.40
N PRO A 103 -12.64 25.20 16.15
CA PRO A 103 -11.23 25.15 15.78
C PRO A 103 -10.98 24.58 14.37
N TYR A 104 -11.86 23.67 13.92
CA TYR A 104 -11.78 23.10 12.58
C TYR A 104 -12.17 24.13 11.51
N ARG A 105 -13.23 24.94 11.74
CA ARG A 105 -13.61 26.03 10.85
C ARG A 105 -12.48 27.05 10.70
N ASP A 106 -11.88 27.47 11.81
CA ASP A 106 -10.75 28.41 11.78
C ASP A 106 -9.56 27.85 11.01
N GLN A 107 -9.24 26.57 11.21
CA GLN A 107 -8.20 25.87 10.46
C GLN A 107 -8.50 25.84 8.95
N LEU A 108 -9.73 25.53 8.56
CA LEU A 108 -10.11 25.48 7.14
C LEU A 108 -10.06 26.87 6.49
N ILE A 109 -10.51 27.91 7.19
CA ILE A 109 -10.41 29.30 6.70
C ILE A 109 -8.94 29.69 6.49
N GLU A 110 -8.05 29.31 7.41
CA GLU A 110 -6.61 29.55 7.27
C GLU A 110 -6.04 28.82 6.03
N GLU A 111 -6.43 27.56 5.81
CA GLU A 111 -6.06 26.78 4.62
C GLU A 111 -6.58 27.42 3.32
N MET A 112 -7.84 27.86 3.30
CA MET A 112 -8.47 28.53 2.15
C MET A 112 -7.77 29.85 1.82
N ARG A 113 -7.42 30.65 2.83
CA ARG A 113 -6.64 31.89 2.65
C ARG A 113 -5.24 31.61 2.12
N ARG A 114 -4.58 30.55 2.60
CA ARG A 114 -3.27 30.11 2.08
C ARG A 114 -3.32 29.71 0.60
N ASN A 115 -4.49 29.33 0.10
CA ASN A 115 -4.71 28.94 -1.30
C ASN A 115 -5.46 30.04 -2.08
N ASP A 116 -5.42 31.30 -1.61
CA ASP A 116 -6.02 32.47 -2.27
C ASP A 116 -7.53 32.37 -2.59
N VAL A 117 -8.27 31.59 -1.79
CA VAL A 117 -9.72 31.44 -1.95
C VAL A 117 -10.41 32.72 -1.49
N LYS A 118 -11.24 33.29 -2.38
CA LYS A 118 -12.05 34.48 -2.10
C LYS A 118 -13.22 34.14 -1.18
N SER A 119 -13.53 35.05 -0.25
CA SER A 119 -14.64 34.94 0.71
C SER A 119 -14.82 33.55 1.36
N PRO A 120 -13.82 33.00 2.08
CA PRO A 120 -13.93 31.66 2.68
C PRO A 120 -15.14 31.48 3.60
N ASN A 121 -15.53 32.53 4.33
CA ASN A 121 -16.70 32.47 5.20
C ASN A 121 -17.99 32.21 4.42
N GLU A 122 -18.22 32.92 3.31
CA GLU A 122 -19.43 32.76 2.50
C GLU A 122 -19.52 31.35 1.92
N ILE A 123 -18.39 30.79 1.47
CA ILE A 123 -18.33 29.42 0.94
C ILE A 123 -18.75 28.39 2.00
N LEU A 124 -18.39 28.62 3.26
CA LEU A 124 -18.73 27.74 4.39
C LEU A 124 -20.18 27.89 4.87
N GLU A 125 -20.95 28.86 4.35
CA GLU A 125 -22.37 29.02 4.64
C GLU A 125 -23.27 28.32 3.60
N LEU A 126 -22.72 27.85 2.48
CA LEU A 126 -23.49 27.26 1.38
C LEU A 126 -23.98 25.83 1.72
N GLU A 127 -25.25 25.53 1.41
CA GLU A 127 -25.84 24.19 1.56
C GLU A 127 -25.26 23.14 0.60
N SER A 128 -24.53 23.57 -0.44
CA SER A 128 -23.80 22.70 -1.34
C SER A 128 -22.43 22.27 -0.79
N ASN A 129 -22.03 22.80 0.36
CA ASN A 129 -20.72 22.59 0.96
C ASN A 129 -20.81 22.04 2.38
N SER A 130 -19.75 21.35 2.80
CA SER A 130 -19.60 20.88 4.18
C SER A 130 -18.14 20.83 4.60
N ILE A 131 -17.87 21.29 5.83
CA ILE A 131 -16.59 21.08 6.49
C ILE A 131 -16.47 19.63 6.96
N VAL A 132 -15.31 19.02 6.74
CA VAL A 132 -15.04 17.65 7.19
C VAL A 132 -13.64 17.47 7.78
N ARG A 133 -13.51 16.48 8.65
CA ARG A 133 -12.22 15.94 9.08
C ARG A 133 -11.84 14.79 8.17
N VAL A 134 -10.61 14.84 7.67
CA VAL A 134 -10.05 13.82 6.79
C VAL A 134 -8.95 13.08 7.55
N TYR A 135 -8.99 11.76 7.52
CA TYR A 135 -8.01 10.87 8.14
C TYR A 135 -7.48 9.91 7.10
N ALA A 136 -6.20 9.56 7.23
CA ALA A 136 -5.60 8.51 6.43
C ALA A 136 -4.48 7.84 7.22
N THR A 137 -4.11 6.66 6.76
CA THR A 137 -3.04 5.87 7.36
C THR A 137 -1.93 5.72 6.34
N VAL A 138 -0.74 6.23 6.65
CA VAL A 138 0.45 6.04 5.80
C VAL A 138 1.17 4.78 6.26
N PRO A 139 1.17 3.70 5.45
CA PRO A 139 1.83 2.45 5.81
C PRO A 139 3.35 2.64 5.92
N ALA A 140 4.01 1.73 6.63
CA ALA A 140 5.47 1.72 6.67
C ALA A 140 6.05 1.34 5.30
N GLY A 141 7.17 1.97 4.91
CA GLY A 141 7.77 1.81 3.59
C GLY A 141 7.03 2.52 2.44
N ALA A 142 5.98 3.31 2.72
CA ALA A 142 5.27 4.09 1.71
C ALA A 142 6.22 5.06 0.99
N LYS A 143 6.16 5.09 -0.33
CA LYS A 143 6.94 5.95 -1.22
C LYS A 143 6.14 7.19 -1.59
N ARG A 144 6.84 8.27 -1.94
CA ARG A 144 6.19 9.45 -2.53
C ARG A 144 5.48 9.03 -3.82
N GLY A 145 4.22 9.42 -3.94
CA GLY A 145 3.35 9.07 -5.08
C GLY A 145 2.40 7.91 -4.80
N ASP A 146 2.65 7.10 -3.76
CA ASP A 146 1.74 6.02 -3.37
C ASP A 146 0.36 6.59 -3.04
N THR A 147 -0.68 5.88 -3.49
CA THR A 147 -2.07 6.22 -3.17
C THR A 147 -2.48 5.61 -1.84
N ILE A 148 -3.36 6.31 -1.12
CA ILE A 148 -3.96 5.83 0.13
C ILE A 148 -5.44 6.19 0.16
N ASP A 149 -6.25 5.31 0.74
CA ASP A 149 -7.66 5.59 0.98
C ASP A 149 -7.81 6.64 2.10
N LEU A 150 -8.81 7.50 1.95
CA LEU A 150 -9.15 8.52 2.93
C LEU A 150 -10.43 8.12 3.66
N ARG A 151 -10.48 8.38 4.97
CA ARG A 151 -11.68 8.31 5.79
C ARG A 151 -12.12 9.70 6.18
N ILE A 152 -13.41 9.96 6.03
CA ILE A 152 -14.05 11.25 6.27
C ILE A 152 -15.01 11.13 7.43
N ASP A 153 -15.03 12.15 8.27
CA ASP A 153 -15.96 12.30 9.38
C ASP A 153 -16.39 13.77 9.49
N SER A 154 -17.69 14.00 9.61
CA SER A 154 -18.23 15.34 9.85
C SER A 154 -17.96 15.77 11.30
N PRO A 155 -17.24 16.87 11.55
CA PRO A 155 -16.93 17.33 12.91
C PRO A 155 -18.18 17.86 13.64
N ALA A 156 -18.09 17.95 14.97
CA ALA A 156 -19.03 18.74 15.75
C ALA A 156 -19.02 20.21 15.26
N GLY A 157 -20.21 20.76 15.01
CA GLY A 157 -20.39 22.09 14.39
C GLY A 157 -20.55 22.08 12.87
N SER A 158 -20.51 20.92 12.20
CA SER A 158 -20.96 20.82 10.81
C SER A 158 -22.46 20.53 10.77
N ASN A 159 -23.23 21.34 10.03
CA ASN A 159 -24.67 21.16 9.88
C ASN A 159 -25.07 20.25 8.70
N ALA A 160 -24.10 19.57 8.07
CA ALA A 160 -24.39 18.64 6.98
C ALA A 160 -25.15 17.41 7.46
N THR A 161 -26.14 17.01 6.66
CA THR A 161 -27.02 15.85 6.92
C THR A 161 -26.66 14.63 6.09
N ASP A 162 -26.05 14.84 4.92
CA ASP A 162 -25.61 13.78 4.01
C ASP A 162 -24.45 14.27 3.14
N LEU A 163 -23.39 13.47 3.02
CA LEU A 163 -22.22 13.78 2.20
C LEU A 163 -22.28 13.12 0.81
N HIS A 164 -23.34 12.39 0.50
CA HIS A 164 -23.50 11.65 -0.75
C HIS A 164 -23.50 12.55 -1.99
N GLY A 165 -22.78 12.12 -3.04
CA GLY A 165 -22.59 12.91 -4.28
C GLY A 165 -21.61 14.08 -4.14
N GLY A 166 -21.00 14.24 -2.97
CA GLY A 166 -20.00 15.26 -2.75
C GLY A 166 -18.64 14.94 -3.40
N TRP A 167 -17.80 15.97 -3.47
CA TRP A 167 -16.39 15.85 -3.84
C TRP A 167 -15.50 16.52 -2.80
N LEU A 168 -14.51 15.79 -2.26
CA LEU A 168 -13.50 16.34 -1.36
C LEU A 168 -12.51 17.17 -2.17
N LEU A 169 -12.37 18.45 -1.84
CA LEU A 169 -11.35 19.32 -2.41
C LEU A 169 -9.96 19.04 -1.82
N ASP A 170 -8.92 19.50 -2.52
CA ASP A 170 -7.52 19.32 -2.13
C ASP A 170 -7.27 19.67 -0.65
N THR A 171 -6.96 18.64 0.12
CA THR A 171 -6.84 18.68 1.57
C THR A 171 -5.45 18.24 1.99
N ARG A 172 -4.70 19.15 2.63
CA ARG A 172 -3.36 18.85 3.18
C ARG A 172 -3.48 18.04 4.47
N MET A 173 -2.81 16.90 4.51
CA MET A 173 -2.84 15.97 5.64
C MET A 173 -1.49 15.91 6.34
N ARG A 174 -1.51 16.00 7.67
CA ARG A 174 -0.31 16.12 8.52
C ARG A 174 -0.40 15.17 9.70
N LEU A 175 0.75 14.79 10.26
CA LEU A 175 0.79 14.22 11.60
C LEU A 175 0.39 15.31 12.61
N GLN A 176 -0.65 15.05 13.40
CA GLN A 176 -1.11 15.94 14.45
C GLN A 176 -0.96 15.22 15.80
N GLN A 177 -0.19 15.80 16.72
CA GLN A 177 -0.04 15.27 18.08
C GLN A 177 -0.47 16.34 19.09
N VAL A 178 -1.30 15.95 20.05
CA VAL A 178 -1.66 16.80 21.18
C VAL A 178 -0.63 16.57 22.28
N ILE A 179 0.29 17.52 22.47
CA ILE A 179 1.28 17.47 23.54
C ILE A 179 0.97 18.62 24.50
N GLN A 180 0.68 18.30 25.76
CA GLN A 180 0.35 19.29 26.81
C GLN A 180 -0.80 20.24 26.40
N GLY A 181 -1.84 19.72 25.74
CA GLY A 181 -2.99 20.51 25.29
C GLY A 181 -2.74 21.38 24.06
N ARG A 182 -1.54 21.35 23.46
CA ARG A 182 -1.22 22.05 22.21
C ARG A 182 -1.10 21.06 21.05
N VAL A 183 -1.76 21.35 19.95
CA VAL A 183 -1.64 20.58 18.71
C VAL A 183 -0.32 20.95 18.04
N ARG A 184 0.65 20.04 18.03
CA ARG A 184 1.84 20.15 17.18
C ARG A 184 1.52 19.58 15.81
N LYS A 185 1.74 20.40 14.77
CA LYS A 185 1.56 20.02 13.37
C LYS A 185 2.92 19.66 12.78
N GLY A 186 3.04 18.45 12.26
CA GLY A 186 4.20 18.06 11.46
C GLY A 186 4.14 18.61 10.04
N ASP A 187 5.04 18.11 9.21
CA ASP A 187 5.02 18.33 7.77
C ASP A 187 3.78 17.73 7.10
N VAL A 188 3.50 18.18 5.88
CA VAL A 188 2.50 17.55 5.01
C VAL A 188 3.04 16.20 4.57
N LEU A 189 2.30 15.14 4.89
CA LEU A 189 2.65 13.75 4.57
C LEU A 189 1.80 13.20 3.43
N ALA A 190 0.57 13.69 3.26
CA ALA A 190 -0.27 13.34 2.12
C ALA A 190 -1.14 14.53 1.66
N MET A 191 -1.59 14.48 0.42
CA MET A 191 -2.65 15.34 -0.14
C MET A 191 -3.87 14.48 -0.44
N GLY A 192 -5.07 14.91 -0.06
CA GLY A 192 -6.31 14.16 -0.28
C GLY A 192 -7.33 14.91 -1.13
N THR A 193 -7.94 14.23 -2.11
CA THR A 193 -8.98 14.79 -3.00
C THR A 193 -9.77 13.64 -3.63
N GLY A 194 -11.04 13.86 -4.00
CA GLY A 194 -11.80 12.86 -4.77
C GLY A 194 -13.28 12.70 -4.41
N PRO A 195 -13.98 11.78 -5.09
CA PRO A 195 -15.42 11.57 -4.91
C PRO A 195 -15.74 10.87 -3.58
N ILE A 196 -16.90 11.20 -3.02
CA ILE A 196 -17.33 10.71 -1.70
C ILE A 196 -18.12 9.41 -1.84
N LEU A 197 -17.69 8.36 -1.11
CA LEU A 197 -18.47 7.14 -0.88
C LEU A 197 -18.93 7.09 0.58
N THR A 198 -20.20 7.42 0.85
CA THR A 198 -20.73 7.42 2.22
C THR A 198 -20.78 6.00 2.80
N ARG A 199 -20.63 5.88 4.13
CA ARG A 199 -20.80 4.59 4.82
C ARG A 199 -22.23 4.06 4.68
N ALA A 200 -23.21 4.97 4.63
CA ALA A 200 -24.61 4.61 4.42
C ALA A 200 -24.85 3.89 3.10
N ALA A 201 -24.15 4.28 2.01
CA ALA A 201 -24.32 3.69 0.69
C ALA A 201 -24.07 2.18 0.68
N PHE A 202 -22.99 1.70 1.33
CA PHE A 202 -22.59 0.29 1.31
C PHE A 202 -22.97 -0.51 2.56
N GLN A 203 -23.05 0.09 3.75
CA GLN A 203 -23.43 -0.67 4.97
C GLN A 203 -24.94 -0.74 5.16
N GLY A 204 -25.68 0.29 4.71
CA GLY A 204 -27.11 0.45 4.98
C GLY A 204 -27.39 0.69 6.47
N SER A 205 -28.01 1.80 6.84
CA SER A 205 -28.41 2.03 8.23
C SER A 205 -29.42 3.16 8.37
N ALA A 206 -30.24 3.07 9.42
CA ALA A 206 -31.07 4.18 9.91
C ALA A 206 -30.24 5.22 10.70
N ASP A 207 -29.00 4.91 11.07
CA ASP A 207 -28.11 5.85 11.76
C ASP A 207 -27.67 6.98 10.83
N LYS A 208 -28.15 8.18 11.12
CA LYS A 208 -27.82 9.40 10.38
C LYS A 208 -26.31 9.67 10.34
N ARG A 209 -25.53 9.22 11.32
CA ARG A 209 -24.07 9.39 11.31
C ARG A 209 -23.37 8.68 10.15
N MET A 210 -23.95 7.60 9.62
CA MET A 210 -23.34 6.90 8.48
C MET A 210 -23.46 7.69 7.16
N LYS A 211 -24.37 8.65 7.08
CA LYS A 211 -24.51 9.58 5.93
C LYS A 211 -23.46 10.69 5.97
N THR A 212 -22.92 10.98 7.15
CA THR A 212 -21.89 12.01 7.37
C THR A 212 -20.49 11.44 7.63
N GLN A 213 -20.34 10.13 7.43
CA GLN A 213 -19.07 9.42 7.40
C GLN A 213 -18.87 8.81 6.03
N ALA A 214 -17.67 8.91 5.49
CA ALA A 214 -17.41 8.48 4.13
C ALA A 214 -15.97 8.02 3.89
N LEU A 215 -15.75 7.49 2.70
CA LEU A 215 -14.46 7.08 2.17
C LEU A 215 -14.17 7.88 0.89
N VAL A 216 -12.89 8.09 0.59
CA VAL A 216 -12.41 8.48 -0.75
C VAL A 216 -11.39 7.44 -1.17
N LEU A 217 -11.76 6.62 -2.16
CA LEU A 217 -10.95 5.48 -2.61
C LEU A 217 -9.77 5.99 -3.44
N SER A 218 -8.55 5.61 -3.06
CA SER A 218 -7.29 6.15 -3.60
C SER A 218 -7.22 7.68 -3.70
N GLY A 219 -7.96 8.38 -2.84
CA GLY A 219 -8.03 9.85 -2.89
C GLY A 219 -6.80 10.55 -2.31
N GLY A 220 -6.01 9.84 -1.50
CA GLY A 220 -4.79 10.35 -0.90
C GLY A 220 -3.55 10.04 -1.75
N THR A 221 -2.61 10.97 -1.84
CA THR A 221 -1.28 10.76 -2.41
C THR A 221 -0.19 11.12 -1.41
N VAL A 222 0.70 10.17 -1.12
CA VAL A 222 1.83 10.34 -0.21
C VAL A 222 2.83 11.34 -0.78
N GLN A 223 3.18 12.35 0.02
CA GLN A 223 4.06 13.46 -0.40
C GLN A 223 5.52 13.26 0.03
N LYS A 224 5.77 12.40 1.03
CA LYS A 224 7.11 12.10 1.54
C LYS A 224 7.32 10.60 1.67
N THR A 225 8.41 10.10 1.11
CA THR A 225 8.84 8.71 1.31
C THR A 225 9.13 8.48 2.79
N ARG A 226 8.62 7.37 3.31
CA ARG A 226 8.73 6.98 4.69
C ARG A 226 9.82 5.94 4.85
N ASN A 227 10.89 6.33 5.54
CA ASN A 227 12.02 5.45 5.78
C ASN A 227 11.68 4.45 6.89
N MET A 228 12.19 3.24 6.75
CA MET A 228 12.16 2.18 7.76
C MET A 228 13.60 1.73 8.02
N GLY A 229 13.83 0.94 9.06
CA GLY A 229 15.19 0.54 9.39
C GLY A 229 15.31 -0.50 10.49
N LEU A 230 16.55 -0.77 10.87
CA LEU A 230 16.93 -1.58 12.02
C LEU A 230 17.70 -0.71 13.01
N VAL A 231 17.45 -0.90 14.30
CA VAL A 231 18.27 -0.34 15.38
C VAL A 231 19.03 -1.48 16.03
N LEU A 232 20.34 -1.33 16.16
CA LEU A 232 21.21 -2.28 16.82
C LEU A 232 20.99 -2.23 18.33
N ARG A 233 21.01 -3.40 18.96
CA ARG A 233 20.96 -3.50 20.43
C ARG A 233 22.24 -2.91 21.02
N PRO A 234 22.20 -2.33 22.24
CA PRO A 234 23.33 -1.65 22.86
C PRO A 234 24.65 -2.45 22.83
N GLU A 235 24.59 -3.77 23.03
CA GLU A 235 25.73 -4.68 23.04
C GLU A 235 26.42 -4.85 21.67
N PHE A 236 25.75 -4.48 20.57
CA PHE A 236 26.26 -4.60 19.20
C PHE A 236 26.45 -3.24 18.50
N GLN A 237 26.20 -2.12 19.20
CA GLN A 237 26.33 -0.76 18.62
C GLN A 237 27.79 -0.47 18.24
N HIS A 238 28.08 -0.57 16.95
CA HIS A 238 29.42 -0.35 16.41
C HIS A 238 29.36 -0.20 14.89
N VAL A 239 30.09 0.77 14.34
CA VAL A 239 30.10 1.09 12.89
C VAL A 239 30.43 -0.14 12.02
N LYS A 240 31.36 -0.99 12.47
CA LYS A 240 31.71 -2.23 11.77
C LYS A 240 30.54 -3.21 11.71
N VAL A 241 29.82 -3.41 12.82
CA VAL A 241 28.67 -4.32 12.88
C VAL A 241 27.52 -3.79 12.05
N SER A 242 27.20 -2.49 12.14
CA SER A 242 26.14 -1.90 11.31
C SER A 242 26.46 -2.00 9.82
N SER A 243 27.73 -1.81 9.44
CA SER A 243 28.21 -1.99 8.05
C SER A 243 28.17 -3.44 7.58
N GLU A 244 28.54 -4.41 8.42
CA GLU A 244 28.48 -5.84 8.11
C GLU A 244 27.04 -6.33 7.92
N ILE A 245 26.13 -5.89 8.78
CA ILE A 245 24.69 -6.17 8.67
C ILE A 245 24.15 -5.55 7.37
N ALA A 246 24.44 -4.27 7.09
CA ALA A 246 24.01 -3.64 5.85
C ALA A 246 24.55 -4.36 4.61
N ALA A 247 25.81 -4.81 4.64
CA ALA A 247 26.40 -5.61 3.57
C ALA A 247 25.70 -6.97 3.41
N ALA A 248 25.36 -7.66 4.51
CA ALA A 248 24.62 -8.93 4.48
C ALA A 248 23.25 -8.77 3.83
N ILE A 249 22.51 -7.72 4.19
CA ILE A 249 21.22 -7.40 3.58
C ILE A 249 21.38 -7.11 2.09
N ASN A 250 22.37 -6.30 1.71
CA ASN A 250 22.60 -5.92 0.31
C ASN A 250 23.10 -7.07 -0.59
N ARG A 251 23.75 -8.09 -0.01
CA ARG A 251 24.07 -9.32 -0.75
C ARG A 251 22.79 -10.05 -1.17
N ARG A 252 21.81 -10.15 -0.28
CA ARG A 252 20.53 -10.85 -0.51
C ARG A 252 19.50 -10.01 -1.28
N PHE A 253 19.43 -8.71 -0.99
CA PHE A 253 18.43 -7.80 -1.53
C PHE A 253 19.09 -6.63 -2.25
N PHE A 254 18.89 -6.60 -3.56
CA PHE A 254 19.38 -5.57 -4.44
C PHE A 254 18.49 -5.52 -5.67
N PHE A 255 18.41 -4.36 -6.31
CA PHE A 255 17.75 -4.22 -7.60
C PHE A 255 18.62 -3.38 -8.53
N PHE A 256 18.35 -3.47 -9.84
CA PHE A 256 19.05 -2.71 -10.85
C PHE A 256 18.32 -1.39 -11.08
N ASP A 257 18.97 -0.28 -10.75
CA ASP A 257 18.49 1.07 -11.08
C ASP A 257 19.16 1.48 -12.40
N GLY A 258 18.54 1.09 -13.51
CA GLY A 258 19.09 1.24 -14.87
C GLY A 258 20.35 0.41 -15.09
N THR A 259 21.51 0.99 -14.81
CA THR A 259 22.83 0.38 -15.07
C THR A 259 23.56 -0.07 -13.79
N THR A 260 23.11 0.34 -12.61
CA THR A 260 23.83 0.07 -11.35
C THR A 260 23.06 -0.85 -10.43
N ARG A 261 23.75 -1.86 -9.88
CA ARG A 261 23.23 -2.69 -8.78
C ARG A 261 23.18 -1.85 -7.52
N ARG A 262 21.99 -1.59 -7.00
CA ARG A 262 21.74 -0.83 -5.78
C ARG A 262 21.23 -1.74 -4.68
N GLY A 263 21.86 -1.68 -3.52
CA GLY A 263 21.40 -2.37 -2.31
C GLY A 263 20.24 -1.64 -1.64
N VAL A 264 19.48 -2.35 -0.82
CA VAL A 264 18.31 -1.84 -0.08
C VAL A 264 18.64 -1.34 1.33
N ALA A 265 19.87 -1.55 1.82
CA ALA A 265 20.28 -1.22 3.18
C ALA A 265 21.45 -0.24 3.21
N LYS A 266 21.39 0.72 4.14
CA LYS A 266 22.46 1.70 4.36
C LYS A 266 22.70 1.87 5.86
N ALA A 267 23.93 1.60 6.31
CA ALA A 267 24.36 1.98 7.65
C ALA A 267 24.49 3.51 7.70
N VAL A 268 23.60 4.18 8.43
CA VAL A 268 23.59 5.65 8.56
C VAL A 268 24.37 6.07 9.78
N GLU A 269 24.19 5.34 10.88
CA GLU A 269 24.84 5.56 12.17
C GLU A 269 25.45 4.23 12.66
N ASP A 270 26.14 4.25 13.80
CA ASP A 270 26.68 3.06 14.46
C ASP A 270 25.60 2.17 15.05
N ASP A 271 24.42 2.73 15.36
CA ASP A 271 23.26 2.03 15.89
C ASP A 271 22.08 1.93 14.92
N TYR A 272 22.10 2.61 13.76
CA TYR A 272 20.96 2.69 12.84
C TYR A 272 21.30 2.31 11.40
N ILE A 273 20.52 1.35 10.87
CA ILE A 273 20.56 0.91 9.48
C ILE A 273 19.24 1.29 8.83
N GLU A 274 19.29 2.16 7.83
CA GLU A 274 18.15 2.49 6.99
C GLU A 274 17.88 1.35 5.99
N LEU A 275 16.60 1.01 5.84
CA LEU A 275 16.10 -0.02 4.94
C LEU A 275 15.09 0.57 3.96
N GLU A 276 15.29 0.25 2.69
CA GLU A 276 14.34 0.44 1.61
C GLU A 276 13.53 -0.84 1.40
N LEU A 277 12.24 -0.71 1.04
CA LEU A 277 11.40 -1.86 0.73
C LEU A 277 11.76 -2.40 -0.66
N HIS A 278 12.15 -3.67 -0.73
CA HIS A 278 12.41 -4.32 -2.00
C HIS A 278 11.10 -4.50 -2.79
N PRO A 279 11.04 -4.15 -4.10
CA PRO A 279 9.80 -4.19 -4.89
C PRO A 279 9.03 -5.51 -4.82
N ARG A 280 9.76 -6.65 -4.79
CA ARG A 280 9.17 -8.00 -4.62
C ARG A 280 8.32 -8.19 -3.37
N TYR A 281 8.52 -7.38 -2.33
CA TYR A 281 7.77 -7.47 -1.08
C TYR A 281 6.75 -6.33 -0.92
N GLU A 282 6.45 -5.60 -1.99
CA GLU A 282 5.36 -4.61 -1.97
C GLU A 282 4.03 -5.31 -1.59
N GLY A 283 3.37 -4.78 -0.57
CA GLY A 283 2.18 -5.41 0.04
C GLY A 283 2.47 -6.48 1.11
N SER A 284 3.74 -6.85 1.33
CA SER A 284 4.17 -7.92 2.25
C SER A 284 5.29 -7.48 3.20
N LEU A 285 5.20 -6.26 3.73
CA LEU A 285 6.21 -5.68 4.63
C LEU A 285 6.55 -6.57 5.83
N GLY A 286 5.55 -7.20 6.45
CA GLY A 286 5.76 -8.09 7.59
C GLY A 286 6.67 -9.26 7.24
N ARG A 287 6.49 -9.86 6.05
CA ARG A 287 7.36 -10.92 5.55
C ARG A 287 8.76 -10.40 5.23
N TYR A 288 8.85 -9.25 4.54
CA TYR A 288 10.15 -8.65 4.20
C TYR A 288 11.03 -8.48 5.44
N VAL A 289 10.47 -7.89 6.50
CA VAL A 289 11.19 -7.71 7.77
C VAL A 289 11.55 -9.05 8.40
N ALA A 290 10.65 -10.05 8.37
CA ALA A 290 10.94 -11.37 8.91
C ALA A 290 12.13 -12.04 8.20
N VAL A 291 12.21 -11.92 6.87
CA VAL A 291 13.30 -12.47 6.07
C VAL A 291 14.60 -11.70 6.30
N VAL A 292 14.57 -10.37 6.29
CA VAL A 292 15.73 -9.53 6.64
C VAL A 292 16.29 -9.92 8.00
N ARG A 293 15.42 -10.13 8.99
CA ARG A 293 15.78 -10.56 10.34
C ARG A 293 16.36 -11.99 10.39
N ALA A 294 16.05 -12.83 9.42
CA ALA A 294 16.52 -14.21 9.30
C ALA A 294 17.83 -14.35 8.50
N ILE A 295 18.37 -13.26 7.94
CA ILE A 295 19.67 -13.27 7.24
C ILE A 295 20.80 -13.54 8.24
N ALA A 296 21.73 -14.41 7.82
CA ALA A 296 22.99 -14.63 8.53
C ALA A 296 23.98 -13.48 8.24
N ILE A 297 24.61 -12.94 9.28
CA ILE A 297 25.55 -11.81 9.14
C ILE A 297 26.82 -12.27 8.39
N ASP A 298 27.37 -13.42 8.81
CA ASP A 298 28.49 -14.09 8.14
C ASP A 298 28.00 -15.09 7.07
N GLU A 299 28.35 -14.81 5.81
CA GLU A 299 27.99 -15.62 4.65
C GLU A 299 28.58 -17.05 4.70
N ARG A 300 29.80 -17.20 5.24
CA ARG A 300 30.47 -18.51 5.29
C ARG A 300 29.73 -19.48 6.20
N GLN A 301 29.20 -18.96 7.30
CA GLN A 301 28.41 -19.72 8.26
C GLN A 301 26.98 -19.92 7.75
N GLY A 302 26.40 -18.87 7.15
CA GLY A 302 25.05 -18.90 6.57
C GLY A 302 24.86 -19.98 5.51
N ASN A 303 25.74 -20.06 4.51
CA ASN A 303 25.61 -21.01 3.40
C ASN A 303 26.29 -22.38 3.63
N SER A 304 26.57 -22.72 4.89
CA SER A 304 27.23 -23.98 5.20
C SER A 304 26.31 -25.19 4.98
N GLN A 305 26.83 -26.29 4.41
CA GLN A 305 26.04 -27.51 4.22
C GLN A 305 25.44 -28.10 5.50
N PRO A 306 26.12 -28.07 6.66
CA PRO A 306 25.51 -28.46 7.93
C PRO A 306 24.27 -27.63 8.27
N ARG A 307 24.28 -26.32 8.01
CA ARG A 307 23.14 -25.45 8.24
C ARG A 307 21.97 -25.76 7.31
N LEU A 308 22.22 -25.99 6.02
CA LEU A 308 21.18 -26.40 5.07
C LEU A 308 20.51 -27.72 5.50
N LYS A 309 21.31 -28.71 5.96
CA LYS A 309 20.76 -29.97 6.49
C LYS A 309 19.92 -29.76 7.75
N LYS A 310 20.38 -28.91 8.68
CA LYS A 310 19.62 -28.55 9.88
C LYS A 310 18.28 -27.90 9.51
N LEU A 311 18.30 -26.92 8.60
CA LEU A 311 17.08 -26.24 8.14
C LEU A 311 16.14 -27.18 7.38
N ALA A 312 16.66 -28.12 6.60
CA ALA A 312 15.85 -29.16 5.97
C ALA A 312 15.12 -30.02 7.00
N SER A 313 15.78 -30.42 8.09
CA SER A 313 15.14 -31.16 9.18
C SER A 313 14.06 -30.32 9.87
N LEU A 314 14.31 -29.03 10.12
CA LEU A 314 13.33 -28.16 10.76
C LEU A 314 12.14 -27.88 9.83
N LEU A 315 12.36 -27.77 8.52
CA LEU A 315 11.29 -27.63 7.53
C LEU A 315 10.34 -28.83 7.51
N SER A 316 10.81 -30.02 7.92
CA SER A 316 9.97 -31.23 7.98
C SER A 316 9.09 -31.34 9.23
N ASP A 317 9.21 -30.42 10.18
CA ASP A 317 8.41 -30.38 11.42
C ASP A 317 7.47 -29.16 11.44
N PRO A 318 6.14 -29.34 11.51
CA PRO A 318 5.17 -28.25 11.55
C PRO A 318 5.48 -27.18 12.62
N ALA A 319 6.02 -27.57 13.78
CA ALA A 319 6.33 -26.63 14.85
C ALA A 319 7.46 -25.63 14.48
N THR A 320 8.36 -26.02 13.57
CA THR A 320 9.55 -25.23 13.21
C THR A 320 9.61 -24.82 11.75
N ALA A 321 8.72 -25.35 10.91
CA ALA A 321 8.73 -25.16 9.46
C ALA A 321 8.61 -23.70 9.01
N ALA A 322 7.78 -22.89 9.68
CA ALA A 322 7.62 -21.48 9.34
C ALA A 322 8.94 -20.69 9.48
N ASP A 323 9.67 -20.86 10.59
CA ASP A 323 10.95 -20.19 10.80
C ASP A 323 12.05 -20.76 9.88
N ALA A 324 12.05 -22.08 9.69
CA ALA A 324 12.99 -22.74 8.78
C ALA A 324 12.84 -22.23 7.34
N ALA A 325 11.60 -22.08 6.85
CA ALA A 325 11.32 -21.55 5.53
C ALA A 325 11.80 -20.10 5.36
N LEU A 326 11.60 -19.23 6.37
CA LEU A 326 12.11 -17.86 6.35
C LEU A 326 13.64 -17.80 6.30
N GLN A 327 14.32 -18.66 7.07
CA GLN A 327 15.78 -18.74 7.03
C GLN A 327 16.28 -19.27 5.68
N LEU A 328 15.61 -20.28 5.11
CA LEU A 328 15.93 -20.79 3.78
C LEU A 328 15.71 -19.71 2.70
N GLU A 329 14.63 -18.92 2.78
CA GLU A 329 14.40 -17.76 1.90
C GLU A 329 15.48 -16.68 2.04
N ALA A 330 15.97 -16.46 3.27
CA ALA A 330 17.05 -15.52 3.56
C ALA A 330 18.41 -15.98 2.99
N LEU A 331 18.65 -17.29 2.88
CA LEU A 331 19.84 -17.85 2.22
C LEU A 331 19.83 -17.63 0.69
N GLY A 332 18.66 -17.64 0.07
CA GLY A 332 18.52 -17.42 -1.37
C GLY A 332 18.67 -18.69 -2.20
N GLU A 333 19.38 -18.59 -3.33
CA GLU A 333 19.50 -19.64 -4.35
C GLU A 333 19.96 -21.00 -3.81
N SER A 334 20.85 -21.02 -2.81
CA SER A 334 21.39 -22.24 -2.21
C SER A 334 20.33 -23.10 -1.52
N ALA A 335 19.20 -22.51 -1.12
CA ALA A 335 18.12 -23.18 -0.43
C ALA A 335 17.04 -23.77 -1.35
N ILE A 336 17.03 -23.43 -2.65
CA ILE A 336 16.01 -23.87 -3.61
C ILE A 336 15.83 -25.40 -3.62
N PRO A 337 16.89 -26.24 -3.67
CA PRO A 337 16.71 -27.69 -3.67
C PRO A 337 16.02 -28.21 -2.41
N THR A 338 16.35 -27.64 -1.24
CA THR A 338 15.73 -28.00 0.04
C THR A 338 14.25 -27.62 0.08
N LEU A 339 13.92 -26.40 -0.36
CA LEU A 339 12.53 -25.95 -0.42
C LEU A 339 11.72 -26.75 -1.45
N THR A 340 12.31 -27.08 -2.60
CA THR A 340 11.68 -27.91 -3.65
C THR A 340 11.38 -29.32 -3.14
N ALA A 341 12.24 -29.89 -2.29
CA ALA A 341 11.96 -31.14 -1.61
C ALA A 341 10.76 -31.01 -0.64
N GLY A 342 10.65 -29.87 0.06
CA GLY A 342 9.53 -29.55 0.95
C GLY A 342 8.17 -29.50 0.23
N LEU A 343 8.14 -29.12 -1.06
CA LEU A 343 6.91 -29.15 -1.87
C LEU A 343 6.29 -30.55 -2.01
N LYS A 344 7.10 -31.61 -1.82
CA LYS A 344 6.65 -33.01 -1.91
C LYS A 344 6.03 -33.52 -0.62
N SER A 345 5.92 -32.70 0.42
CA SER A 345 5.27 -33.08 1.66
C SER A 345 3.76 -33.28 1.43
N ASP A 346 3.22 -34.34 2.02
CA ASP A 346 1.78 -34.58 2.07
C ASP A 346 1.09 -33.55 2.99
N ASN A 347 1.80 -33.04 4.01
CA ASN A 347 1.28 -32.07 4.94
C ASN A 347 1.10 -30.69 4.25
N PRO A 348 -0.13 -30.14 4.18
CA PRO A 348 -0.40 -28.87 3.50
C PRO A 348 0.30 -27.67 4.13
N GLU A 349 0.54 -27.66 5.44
CA GLU A 349 1.26 -26.59 6.15
C GLU A 349 2.74 -26.54 5.71
N LEU A 350 3.40 -27.70 5.68
CA LEU A 350 4.82 -27.80 5.27
C LEU A 350 5.01 -27.43 3.80
N ARG A 351 4.11 -27.95 2.94
CA ARG A 351 4.09 -27.63 1.52
C ARG A 351 3.85 -26.14 1.28
N PHE A 352 2.94 -25.53 2.04
CA PHE A 352 2.66 -24.09 1.97
C PHE A 352 3.88 -23.25 2.31
N TYR A 353 4.55 -23.48 3.45
CA TYR A 353 5.71 -22.67 3.84
C TYR A 353 6.88 -22.79 2.85
N ALA A 354 7.11 -23.99 2.32
CA ALA A 354 8.10 -24.20 1.28
C ALA A 354 7.75 -23.45 -0.02
N ALA A 355 6.48 -23.52 -0.45
CA ALA A 355 6.00 -22.82 -1.64
C ALA A 355 6.03 -21.31 -1.48
N GLU A 356 5.65 -20.79 -0.31
CA GLU A 356 5.68 -19.36 -0.04
C GLU A 356 7.11 -18.82 -0.15
N ALA A 357 8.09 -19.49 0.48
CA ALA A 357 9.50 -19.11 0.36
C ALA A 357 10.00 -19.17 -1.09
N LEU A 358 9.66 -20.24 -1.83
CA LEU A 358 10.00 -20.37 -3.24
C LEU A 358 9.40 -19.27 -4.11
N ALA A 359 8.18 -18.84 -3.82
CA ALA A 359 7.57 -17.72 -4.53
C ALA A 359 8.33 -16.42 -4.32
N TYR A 360 8.83 -16.11 -3.11
CA TYR A 360 9.68 -14.92 -2.91
C TYR A 360 11.12 -15.08 -3.46
N LEU A 361 11.52 -16.31 -3.77
CA LEU A 361 12.75 -16.65 -4.52
C LEU A 361 12.54 -16.76 -6.03
N ASP A 362 11.39 -16.32 -6.54
CA ASP A 362 11.08 -16.26 -7.98
C ASP A 362 11.06 -17.64 -8.67
N ARG A 363 10.55 -18.65 -7.97
CA ARG A 363 10.44 -20.01 -8.49
C ARG A 363 9.01 -20.32 -8.93
N GLN A 364 8.86 -20.67 -10.21
CA GLN A 364 7.58 -21.09 -10.80
C GLN A 364 6.96 -22.31 -10.08
N ASP A 365 7.81 -23.18 -9.51
CA ASP A 365 7.37 -24.43 -8.85
C ASP A 365 6.47 -24.15 -7.62
N ALA A 366 6.49 -22.91 -7.09
CA ALA A 366 5.61 -22.46 -6.03
C ALA A 366 4.16 -22.23 -6.47
N ILE A 367 3.91 -21.98 -7.76
CA ILE A 367 2.61 -21.48 -8.25
C ILE A 367 1.48 -22.47 -7.96
N GLY A 368 1.65 -23.73 -8.37
CA GLY A 368 0.65 -24.78 -8.17
C GLY A 368 0.28 -24.95 -6.69
N PRO A 369 1.26 -25.24 -5.80
CA PRO A 369 1.00 -25.39 -4.36
C PRO A 369 0.34 -24.16 -3.71
N LEU A 370 0.69 -22.93 -4.12
CA LEU A 370 0.05 -21.72 -3.59
C LEU A 370 -1.38 -21.55 -4.10
N VAL A 371 -1.65 -21.85 -5.37
CA VAL A 371 -3.01 -21.87 -5.93
C VAL A 371 -3.88 -22.88 -5.18
N ASP A 372 -3.35 -24.07 -4.91
CA ASP A 372 -4.03 -25.11 -4.14
C ASP A 372 -4.29 -24.67 -2.69
N ALA A 373 -3.33 -23.98 -2.06
CA ALA A 373 -3.50 -23.42 -0.72
C ALA A 373 -4.61 -22.37 -0.67
N ILE A 374 -4.72 -21.50 -1.69
CA ILE A 374 -5.79 -20.49 -1.77
C ILE A 374 -7.18 -21.13 -1.93
N ALA A 375 -7.27 -22.21 -2.70
CA ALA A 375 -8.52 -22.93 -2.90
C ALA A 375 -8.97 -23.62 -1.61
N ASN A 376 -8.05 -24.33 -0.95
CA ASN A 376 -8.42 -25.31 0.07
C ASN A 376 -8.29 -24.81 1.51
N GLU A 377 -7.34 -23.91 1.82
CA GLU A 377 -7.06 -23.51 3.20
C GLU A 377 -7.25 -22.00 3.44
N SER A 378 -8.26 -21.67 4.24
CA SER A 378 -8.62 -20.30 4.57
C SER A 378 -7.50 -19.50 5.25
N ALA A 379 -6.65 -20.15 6.04
CA ALA A 379 -5.53 -19.53 6.73
C ALA A 379 -4.40 -19.10 5.78
N PHE A 380 -4.22 -19.83 4.69
CA PHE A 380 -3.13 -19.61 3.72
C PHE A 380 -3.51 -18.67 2.58
N ARG A 381 -4.79 -18.35 2.38
CA ARG A 381 -5.26 -17.48 1.28
C ARG A 381 -4.54 -16.14 1.19
N TYR A 382 -4.53 -15.37 2.27
CA TYR A 382 -3.91 -14.04 2.28
C TYR A 382 -2.41 -14.09 1.94
N PRO A 383 -1.57 -14.86 2.66
CA PRO A 383 -0.14 -14.90 2.35
C PRO A 383 0.17 -15.51 0.99
N ALA A 384 -0.58 -16.54 0.54
CA ALA A 384 -0.40 -17.12 -0.79
C ALA A 384 -0.71 -16.12 -1.92
N LEU A 385 -1.82 -15.39 -1.83
CA LEU A 385 -2.16 -14.33 -2.79
C LEU A 385 -1.10 -13.22 -2.80
N ALA A 386 -0.61 -12.81 -1.62
CA ALA A 386 0.43 -11.80 -1.52
C ALA A 386 1.76 -12.26 -2.14
N ALA A 387 2.12 -13.55 -1.97
CA ALA A 387 3.30 -14.14 -2.60
C ALA A 387 3.17 -14.22 -4.13
N LEU A 388 2.00 -14.64 -4.64
CA LEU A 388 1.74 -14.72 -6.09
C LEU A 388 1.67 -13.34 -6.74
N LYS A 389 1.13 -12.32 -6.07
CA LYS A 389 1.06 -10.95 -6.58
C LYS A 389 2.43 -10.44 -7.05
N GLY A 390 3.48 -10.69 -6.28
CA GLY A 390 4.84 -10.27 -6.60
C GLY A 390 5.60 -11.16 -7.60
N LEU A 391 5.09 -12.37 -7.91
CA LEU A 391 5.75 -13.37 -8.75
C LEU A 391 5.60 -13.12 -10.24
N GLU A 392 6.67 -12.68 -10.91
CA GLU A 392 6.65 -12.28 -12.32
C GLU A 392 6.75 -13.50 -13.25
N HIS A 393 5.71 -14.33 -13.26
CA HIS A 393 5.60 -15.48 -14.15
C HIS A 393 4.22 -15.56 -14.82
N PRO A 394 4.12 -15.82 -16.14
CA PRO A 394 2.83 -15.87 -16.84
C PRO A 394 1.84 -16.89 -16.26
N GLU A 395 2.32 -18.05 -15.78
CA GLU A 395 1.46 -19.08 -15.18
C GLU A 395 0.72 -18.61 -13.92
N VAL A 396 1.17 -17.53 -13.27
CA VAL A 396 0.45 -16.93 -12.15
C VAL A 396 -0.91 -16.40 -12.60
N VAL A 397 -0.99 -15.81 -13.80
CA VAL A 397 -2.25 -15.31 -14.35
C VAL A 397 -3.24 -16.45 -14.52
N ASP A 398 -2.81 -17.56 -15.15
CA ASP A 398 -3.65 -18.74 -15.33
C ASP A 398 -4.04 -19.37 -14.00
N GLY A 399 -3.10 -19.43 -13.04
CA GLY A 399 -3.34 -19.92 -11.69
C GLY A 399 -4.39 -19.14 -10.93
N LEU A 400 -4.30 -17.81 -10.93
CA LEU A 400 -5.27 -16.92 -10.29
C LEU A 400 -6.62 -16.92 -11.02
N ALA A 401 -6.64 -16.97 -12.34
CA ALA A 401 -7.87 -17.03 -13.13
C ALA A 401 -8.67 -18.32 -12.86
N ARG A 402 -7.99 -19.47 -12.68
CA ARG A 402 -8.67 -20.73 -12.28
C ARG A 402 -9.43 -20.59 -10.97
N LEU A 403 -8.96 -19.74 -10.05
CA LEU A 403 -9.59 -19.53 -8.74
C LEU A 403 -10.92 -18.76 -8.82
N PHE A 404 -11.27 -18.17 -9.97
CA PHE A 404 -12.59 -17.56 -10.19
C PHE A 404 -13.73 -18.59 -10.16
N ASN A 405 -13.42 -19.87 -10.34
CA ASN A 405 -14.39 -20.97 -10.29
C ASN A 405 -14.53 -21.59 -8.89
N GLN A 406 -13.84 -21.05 -7.88
CA GLN A 406 -13.91 -21.60 -6.52
C GLN A 406 -15.25 -21.26 -5.85
N PRO A 407 -15.80 -22.17 -5.01
CA PRO A 407 -17.02 -21.89 -4.25
C PRO A 407 -16.88 -20.70 -3.30
N SER A 408 -15.67 -20.50 -2.75
CA SER A 408 -15.42 -19.40 -1.82
C SER A 408 -15.32 -18.07 -2.56
N ILE A 409 -16.21 -17.13 -2.22
CA ILE A 409 -16.11 -15.74 -2.71
C ILE A 409 -14.79 -15.07 -2.31
N GLU A 410 -14.19 -15.45 -1.18
CA GLU A 410 -12.88 -14.93 -0.77
C GLU A 410 -11.76 -15.35 -1.72
N SER A 411 -11.77 -16.61 -2.18
CA SER A 411 -10.79 -17.09 -3.15
C SER A 411 -11.00 -16.42 -4.50
N ARG A 412 -12.25 -16.26 -4.96
CA ARG A 412 -12.58 -15.60 -6.23
C ARG A 412 -12.12 -14.15 -6.26
N TYR A 413 -12.61 -13.35 -5.32
CA TYR A 413 -12.31 -11.92 -5.29
C TYR A 413 -10.88 -11.63 -4.84
N GLY A 414 -10.32 -12.41 -3.91
CA GLY A 414 -8.91 -12.30 -3.52
C GLY A 414 -7.97 -12.55 -4.70
N SER A 415 -8.26 -13.55 -5.53
CA SER A 415 -7.48 -13.83 -6.75
C SER A 415 -7.66 -12.74 -7.79
N PHE A 416 -8.87 -12.20 -7.94
CA PHE A 416 -9.14 -11.06 -8.82
C PHE A 416 -8.35 -9.83 -8.38
N ALA A 417 -8.37 -9.48 -7.08
CA ALA A 417 -7.65 -8.32 -6.55
C ALA A 417 -6.13 -8.49 -6.67
N ALA A 418 -5.61 -9.69 -6.39
CA ALA A 418 -4.20 -10.00 -6.62
C ALA A 418 -3.84 -9.80 -8.10
N LEU A 419 -4.62 -10.36 -9.02
CA LEU A 419 -4.40 -10.24 -10.46
C LEU A 419 -4.51 -8.80 -10.96
N ARG A 420 -5.53 -8.05 -10.53
CA ARG A 420 -5.74 -6.62 -10.85
C ARG A 420 -4.52 -5.77 -10.51
N SER A 421 -3.85 -6.09 -9.41
CA SER A 421 -2.70 -5.33 -8.94
C SER A 421 -1.37 -5.67 -9.61
N ARG A 422 -1.36 -6.61 -10.56
CA ARG A 422 -0.15 -7.02 -11.30
C ARG A 422 0.04 -6.20 -12.58
N PRO A 423 1.28 -6.01 -13.06
CA PRO A 423 1.54 -5.34 -14.34
C PRO A 423 0.94 -6.06 -15.56
N ASP A 424 0.80 -7.39 -15.49
CA ASP A 424 0.30 -8.26 -16.56
C ASP A 424 -1.20 -8.56 -16.43
N ALA A 425 -1.94 -7.82 -15.59
CA ALA A 425 -3.38 -7.98 -15.37
C ALA A 425 -4.20 -7.97 -16.67
N GLY A 426 -3.79 -7.17 -17.66
CA GLY A 426 -4.48 -7.01 -18.94
C GLY A 426 -4.56 -8.28 -19.79
N LEU A 427 -3.80 -9.33 -19.47
CA LEU A 427 -3.90 -10.63 -20.13
C LEU A 427 -5.18 -11.39 -19.78
N ALA A 428 -5.78 -11.09 -18.62
CA ALA A 428 -6.95 -11.80 -18.11
C ALA A 428 -8.09 -10.88 -17.67
N LEU A 429 -7.81 -9.62 -17.37
CA LEU A 429 -8.80 -8.65 -16.90
C LEU A 429 -8.92 -7.48 -17.88
N THR A 430 -10.11 -7.31 -18.45
CA THR A 430 -10.44 -6.15 -19.27
C THR A 430 -11.62 -5.40 -18.65
N PRO A 431 -11.39 -4.26 -17.97
CA PRO A 431 -12.48 -3.48 -17.41
C PRO A 431 -13.24 -2.71 -18.50
N GLU A 432 -14.56 -2.71 -18.39
CA GLU A 432 -15.39 -1.66 -18.95
C GLU A 432 -15.37 -0.44 -18.03
N LYS A 433 -15.23 0.76 -18.59
CA LYS A 433 -15.22 2.01 -17.81
C LYS A 433 -16.57 2.68 -17.91
N PHE A 434 -17.18 2.96 -16.76
CA PHE A 434 -18.39 3.78 -16.68
C PHE A 434 -18.06 5.13 -16.03
N GLY A 435 -18.47 6.22 -16.70
CA GLY A 435 -18.25 7.57 -16.18
C GLY A 435 -16.77 7.91 -16.05
N THR A 436 -16.41 8.61 -14.98
CA THR A 436 -15.04 9.12 -14.79
C THR A 436 -14.11 8.14 -14.09
N ALA A 437 -14.63 7.30 -13.18
CA ALA A 437 -13.79 6.50 -12.28
C ALA A 437 -14.25 5.05 -12.05
N LEU A 438 -15.49 4.68 -12.41
CA LEU A 438 -16.02 3.35 -12.12
C LEU A 438 -15.48 2.32 -13.11
N ARG A 439 -14.83 1.28 -12.60
CA ARG A 439 -14.42 0.10 -13.36
C ARG A 439 -15.40 -1.05 -13.17
N TYR A 440 -15.82 -1.65 -14.26
CA TYR A 440 -16.75 -2.78 -14.26
C TYR A 440 -16.08 -3.99 -14.90
N TYR A 441 -16.12 -5.12 -14.22
CA TYR A 441 -15.50 -6.36 -14.68
C TYR A 441 -16.57 -7.45 -14.77
N GLU A 442 -16.63 -8.10 -15.93
CA GLU A 442 -17.37 -9.36 -16.11
C GLU A 442 -16.34 -10.49 -16.14
N ILE A 443 -16.51 -11.46 -15.25
CA ILE A 443 -15.59 -12.57 -15.05
C ILE A 443 -16.36 -13.86 -15.29
N ASP A 444 -15.97 -14.62 -16.30
CA ASP A 444 -16.52 -15.95 -16.53
C ASP A 444 -16.24 -16.85 -15.33
N SER A 445 -17.29 -17.46 -14.80
CA SER A 445 -17.21 -18.34 -13.63
C SER A 445 -18.28 -19.43 -13.72
N LEU A 446 -17.86 -20.66 -13.42
CA LEU A 446 -18.75 -21.81 -13.24
C LEU A 446 -19.33 -21.90 -11.82
N ALA A 447 -18.85 -21.06 -10.89
CA ALA A 447 -19.40 -20.96 -9.54
C ALA A 447 -20.72 -20.16 -9.55
N PRO A 448 -21.54 -20.23 -8.47
CA PRO A 448 -22.75 -19.43 -8.36
C PRO A 448 -22.50 -17.94 -8.62
N PRO A 449 -23.34 -17.25 -9.42
CA PRO A 449 -23.11 -15.85 -9.75
C PRO A 449 -23.00 -14.95 -8.52
N ALA A 450 -22.12 -13.96 -8.61
CA ALA A 450 -21.91 -13.00 -7.54
C ALA A 450 -21.52 -11.63 -8.07
N VAL A 451 -22.01 -10.59 -7.40
CA VAL A 451 -21.64 -9.20 -7.61
C VAL A 451 -20.79 -8.77 -6.42
N VAL A 452 -19.62 -8.23 -6.68
CA VAL A 452 -18.72 -7.70 -5.65
C VAL A 452 -18.56 -6.20 -5.84
N ILE A 453 -18.63 -5.49 -4.71
CA ILE A 453 -18.41 -4.06 -4.60
C ILE A 453 -17.12 -3.83 -3.81
N SER A 454 -16.24 -2.97 -4.31
CA SER A 454 -15.06 -2.55 -3.56
C SER A 454 -15.31 -1.28 -2.74
N THR A 455 -14.84 -1.25 -1.49
CA THR A 455 -14.80 -0.02 -0.68
C THR A 455 -13.38 0.39 -0.32
N ARG A 456 -12.40 -0.06 -1.10
CA ARG A 456 -10.97 0.20 -0.94
C ARG A 456 -10.26 0.28 -2.27
N GLU A 457 -9.16 1.03 -2.33
CA GLU A 457 -8.29 1.17 -3.50
C GLU A 457 -8.99 1.74 -4.75
N GLU A 458 -9.93 1.01 -5.36
CA GLU A 458 -10.59 1.38 -6.60
C GLU A 458 -12.12 1.33 -6.49
N ALA A 459 -12.79 2.24 -7.21
CA ALA A 459 -14.23 2.19 -7.44
C ALA A 459 -14.53 1.09 -8.47
N GLU A 460 -14.75 -0.14 -8.01
CA GLU A 460 -14.95 -1.29 -8.88
C GLU A 460 -16.17 -2.14 -8.54
N ILE A 461 -16.80 -2.65 -9.60
CA ILE A 461 -17.85 -3.67 -9.53
C ILE A 461 -17.37 -4.88 -10.32
N VAL A 462 -17.31 -6.02 -9.66
CA VAL A 462 -16.88 -7.28 -10.27
C VAL A 462 -18.06 -8.24 -10.29
N VAL A 463 -18.40 -8.73 -11.47
CA VAL A 463 -19.48 -9.69 -11.68
C VAL A 463 -18.88 -11.02 -12.07
N PHE A 464 -19.03 -12.02 -11.20
CA PHE A 464 -18.65 -13.40 -11.47
C PHE A 464 -19.84 -14.16 -12.03
N GLY A 465 -19.63 -14.86 -13.14
CA GLY A 465 -20.65 -15.64 -13.84
C GLY A 465 -21.71 -14.75 -14.49
N THR A 466 -22.91 -15.31 -14.69
CA THR A 466 -24.04 -14.57 -15.27
C THR A 466 -25.15 -14.40 -14.22
N PRO A 467 -25.24 -13.23 -13.55
CA PRO A 467 -26.30 -12.97 -12.59
C PRO A 467 -27.69 -13.00 -13.24
N SER A 468 -28.68 -13.36 -12.44
CA SER A 468 -30.09 -13.25 -12.76
C SER A 468 -30.47 -11.78 -13.00
N PRO A 469 -31.48 -11.51 -13.85
CA PRO A 469 -31.98 -10.16 -14.05
C PRO A 469 -32.45 -9.50 -12.74
N VAL A 470 -32.24 -8.19 -12.61
CA VAL A 470 -32.68 -7.39 -11.46
C VAL A 470 -34.20 -7.16 -11.55
N ARG A 471 -34.98 -7.84 -10.70
CA ARG A 471 -36.45 -7.85 -10.76
C ARG A 471 -37.06 -6.86 -9.78
N ILE A 472 -37.16 -5.59 -10.19
CA ILE A 472 -37.78 -4.53 -9.36
C ILE A 472 -39.30 -4.61 -9.45
N GLN A 473 -39.98 -4.90 -8.33
CA GLN A 473 -41.45 -4.99 -8.29
C GLN A 473 -42.16 -3.65 -8.03
N GLY A 474 -41.45 -2.65 -7.52
CA GLY A 474 -42.00 -1.32 -7.23
C GLY A 474 -41.07 -0.22 -7.72
N ALA A 475 -40.38 0.44 -6.79
CA ALA A 475 -39.35 1.40 -7.10
C ALA A 475 -38.21 1.30 -6.09
N ILE A 476 -36.98 1.52 -6.57
CA ILE A 476 -35.86 1.90 -5.72
C ILE A 476 -35.78 3.42 -5.76
N LEU A 477 -35.91 4.04 -4.57
CA LEU A 477 -35.62 5.45 -4.37
C LEU A 477 -34.16 5.52 -3.96
N GLY A 478 -33.31 5.88 -4.92
CA GLY A 478 -31.89 6.08 -4.71
C GLY A 478 -31.59 7.50 -4.21
N PRO A 479 -30.32 7.76 -3.90
CA PRO A 479 -29.84 9.06 -3.46
C PRO A 479 -30.00 10.13 -4.55
N ASN A 480 -29.98 11.41 -4.16
CA ASN A 480 -30.02 12.55 -5.07
C ASN A 480 -31.16 12.49 -6.11
N ALA A 481 -32.36 12.10 -5.62
CA ALA A 481 -33.59 11.97 -6.41
C ALA A 481 -33.48 10.99 -7.60
N LEU A 482 -32.64 9.97 -7.46
CA LEU A 482 -32.56 8.84 -8.37
C LEU A 482 -33.76 7.91 -8.14
N ILE A 483 -34.41 7.48 -9.21
CA ILE A 483 -35.54 6.56 -9.17
C ILE A 483 -35.31 5.46 -10.20
N VAL A 484 -35.35 4.20 -9.76
CA VAL A 484 -35.28 3.02 -10.62
C VAL A 484 -36.59 2.24 -10.52
N LYS A 485 -37.24 2.01 -11.66
CA LYS A 485 -38.53 1.32 -11.78
C LYS A 485 -38.49 0.31 -12.93
N PRO A 486 -39.32 -0.75 -12.91
CA PRO A 486 -39.55 -1.55 -14.10
C PRO A 486 -40.17 -0.69 -15.21
N GLU A 487 -39.83 -0.99 -16.45
CA GLU A 487 -40.51 -0.42 -17.61
C GLU A 487 -41.87 -1.10 -17.79
N SER A 488 -42.93 -0.30 -17.97
CA SER A 488 -44.32 -0.77 -17.85
C SER A 488 -44.70 -1.73 -18.98
N ASN A 489 -44.08 -1.56 -20.15
CA ASN A 489 -44.36 -2.36 -21.34
C ASN A 489 -43.30 -3.43 -21.60
N ASP A 490 -42.22 -3.47 -20.81
CA ASP A 490 -41.09 -4.40 -21.01
C ASP A 490 -40.44 -4.73 -19.66
N PRO A 491 -40.85 -5.83 -19.00
CA PRO A 491 -40.28 -6.27 -17.72
C PRO A 491 -38.78 -6.59 -17.79
N GLY A 492 -38.21 -6.78 -19.00
CA GLY A 492 -36.78 -6.95 -19.22
C GLY A 492 -35.99 -5.64 -19.20
N LYS A 493 -36.66 -4.49 -19.03
CA LYS A 493 -36.04 -3.17 -18.96
C LYS A 493 -36.37 -2.44 -17.66
N LEU A 494 -35.44 -1.59 -17.26
CA LEU A 494 -35.55 -0.66 -16.16
C LEU A 494 -35.59 0.76 -16.70
N ARG A 495 -36.51 1.54 -16.15
CA ARG A 495 -36.57 2.98 -16.31
C ARG A 495 -35.83 3.64 -15.16
N ILE A 496 -34.75 4.33 -15.48
CA ILE A 496 -33.89 5.02 -14.52
C ILE A 496 -34.07 6.51 -14.76
N SER A 497 -34.37 7.26 -13.70
CA SER A 497 -34.67 8.69 -13.80
C SER A 497 -34.04 9.46 -12.65
N ARG A 498 -33.62 10.70 -12.90
CA ARG A 498 -33.07 11.61 -11.90
C ARG A 498 -33.72 12.99 -12.04
N PHE A 499 -34.20 13.52 -10.93
CA PHE A 499 -34.95 14.77 -10.85
C PHE A 499 -34.27 15.74 -9.87
N GLN A 500 -33.45 16.66 -10.36
CA GLN A 500 -32.74 17.62 -9.51
C GLN A 500 -33.30 19.02 -9.69
N VAL A 501 -33.45 19.75 -8.58
CA VAL A 501 -33.95 21.13 -8.61
C VAL A 501 -33.01 22.00 -9.46
N GLY A 502 -33.58 22.71 -10.44
CA GLY A 502 -32.81 23.59 -11.33
C GLY A 502 -32.04 22.88 -12.44
N GLN A 503 -32.26 21.57 -12.65
CA GLN A 503 -31.70 20.82 -13.78
C GLN A 503 -32.80 20.15 -14.60
N ASP A 504 -32.50 19.85 -15.86
CA ASP A 504 -33.41 19.11 -16.72
C ASP A 504 -33.60 17.67 -16.23
N ASP A 505 -34.82 17.16 -16.39
CA ASP A 505 -35.17 15.76 -16.12
C ASP A 505 -34.30 14.83 -16.97
N ARG A 506 -33.50 13.98 -16.31
CA ARG A 506 -32.68 12.97 -17.00
C ARG A 506 -33.30 11.60 -16.84
N ARG A 507 -33.51 10.90 -17.95
CA ARG A 507 -34.14 9.57 -17.98
C ARG A 507 -33.46 8.67 -19.00
N THR A 508 -33.40 7.38 -18.70
CA THR A 508 -32.90 6.37 -19.62
C THR A 508 -33.64 5.04 -19.42
N LEU A 509 -33.66 4.23 -20.48
CA LEU A 509 -34.10 2.84 -20.43
C LEU A 509 -32.86 1.95 -20.51
N ALA A 510 -32.74 1.01 -19.58
CA ALA A 510 -31.63 0.08 -19.54
C ALA A 510 -32.15 -1.37 -19.44
N PRO A 511 -31.41 -2.37 -19.95
CA PRO A 511 -31.71 -3.76 -19.64
C PRO A 511 -31.73 -4.01 -18.13
N ALA A 512 -32.60 -4.91 -17.67
CA ALA A 512 -32.69 -5.32 -16.27
C ALA A 512 -31.55 -6.28 -15.86
N THR A 513 -30.32 -5.99 -16.27
CA THR A 513 -29.10 -6.70 -15.88
C THR A 513 -28.25 -5.82 -14.95
N ILE A 514 -27.28 -6.40 -14.25
CA ILE A 514 -26.34 -5.62 -13.42
C ILE A 514 -25.63 -4.56 -14.28
N ARG A 515 -25.05 -4.97 -15.41
CA ARG A 515 -24.41 -4.06 -16.36
C ARG A 515 -25.33 -2.96 -16.85
N GLY A 516 -26.58 -3.30 -17.23
CA GLY A 516 -27.58 -2.34 -17.69
C GLY A 516 -27.93 -1.32 -16.61
N LEU A 517 -28.14 -1.78 -15.37
CA LEU A 517 -28.42 -0.91 -14.22
C LEU A 517 -27.25 0.05 -13.93
N VAL A 518 -26.01 -0.46 -13.88
CA VAL A 518 -24.80 0.35 -13.66
C VAL A 518 -24.66 1.43 -14.74
N ASN A 519 -24.66 1.03 -16.00
CA ASN A 519 -24.54 1.96 -17.13
C ASN A 519 -25.68 2.99 -17.13
N GLY A 520 -26.90 2.54 -16.88
CA GLY A 520 -28.08 3.40 -16.86
C GLY A 520 -28.00 4.49 -15.79
N ILE A 521 -27.57 4.15 -14.56
CA ILE A 521 -27.35 5.12 -13.48
C ILE A 521 -26.28 6.14 -13.89
N VAL A 522 -25.15 5.68 -14.41
CA VAL A 522 -24.05 6.56 -14.79
C VAL A 522 -24.41 7.47 -15.98
N SER A 523 -25.17 6.96 -16.95
CA SER A 523 -25.58 7.73 -18.14
C SER A 523 -26.46 8.94 -17.83
N ILE A 524 -27.16 8.94 -16.68
CA ILE A 524 -27.94 10.08 -16.19
C ILE A 524 -27.19 10.89 -15.13
N GLY A 525 -25.86 10.74 -15.06
CA GLY A 525 -24.95 11.47 -14.20
C GLY A 525 -24.76 10.89 -12.81
N GLY A 526 -25.14 9.63 -12.58
CA GLY A 526 -24.87 8.93 -11.33
C GLY A 526 -23.39 8.58 -11.16
N ASP A 527 -22.95 8.54 -9.91
CA ASP A 527 -21.59 8.17 -9.54
C ASP A 527 -21.50 6.74 -8.98
N TYR A 528 -20.31 6.35 -8.51
CA TYR A 528 -20.11 5.04 -7.91
C TYR A 528 -20.94 4.83 -6.64
N ALA A 529 -21.08 5.86 -5.79
CA ALA A 529 -21.84 5.75 -4.56
C ALA A 529 -23.33 5.52 -4.84
N ASP A 530 -23.88 6.16 -5.88
CA ASP A 530 -25.25 5.92 -6.35
C ASP A 530 -25.45 4.46 -6.77
N VAL A 531 -24.51 3.91 -7.54
CA VAL A 531 -24.57 2.52 -8.01
C VAL A 531 -24.51 1.54 -6.83
N VAL A 532 -23.59 1.77 -5.89
CA VAL A 532 -23.42 0.94 -4.69
C VAL A 532 -24.68 0.92 -3.84
N GLU A 533 -25.27 2.09 -3.59
CA GLU A 533 -26.50 2.18 -2.78
C GLU A 533 -27.68 1.50 -3.48
N VAL A 534 -27.85 1.69 -4.79
CA VAL A 534 -28.92 1.04 -5.55
C VAL A 534 -28.76 -0.49 -5.58
N LEU A 535 -27.54 -1.01 -5.76
CA LEU A 535 -27.29 -2.45 -5.72
C LEU A 535 -27.56 -3.04 -4.32
N ARG A 536 -27.10 -2.37 -3.26
CA ARG A 536 -27.39 -2.75 -1.87
C ARG A 536 -28.90 -2.75 -1.60
N GLU A 537 -29.60 -1.73 -2.07
CA GLU A 537 -31.05 -1.60 -1.89
C GLU A 537 -31.85 -2.61 -2.72
N ALA A 538 -31.38 -2.94 -3.93
CA ALA A 538 -31.92 -4.05 -4.71
C ALA A 538 -31.74 -5.38 -3.97
N LYS A 539 -30.58 -5.60 -3.34
CA LYS A 539 -30.32 -6.80 -2.54
C LYS A 539 -31.19 -6.88 -1.30
N SER A 540 -31.30 -5.78 -0.54
CA SER A 540 -32.09 -5.73 0.70
C SER A 540 -33.58 -5.99 0.46
N LYS A 541 -34.10 -5.56 -0.70
CA LYS A 541 -35.50 -5.78 -1.13
C LYS A 541 -35.73 -7.11 -1.85
N GLY A 542 -34.70 -7.93 -2.05
CA GLY A 542 -34.80 -9.19 -2.78
C GLY A 542 -34.99 -9.04 -4.29
N TYR A 543 -34.74 -7.85 -4.85
CA TYR A 543 -34.77 -7.61 -6.31
C TYR A 543 -33.50 -8.11 -7.00
N LEU A 544 -32.41 -8.28 -6.23
CA LEU A 544 -31.18 -8.94 -6.63
C LEU A 544 -31.07 -10.30 -5.91
N GLU A 545 -31.35 -11.38 -6.64
CA GLU A 545 -31.34 -12.75 -6.09
C GLU A 545 -29.92 -13.24 -5.80
N ASP A 546 -28.99 -13.01 -6.73
CA ASP A 546 -27.60 -13.48 -6.63
C ASP A 546 -26.82 -12.83 -5.49
N GLN A 547 -25.68 -13.43 -5.13
CA GLN A 547 -24.86 -12.94 -4.03
C GLN A 547 -24.37 -11.51 -4.30
N LEU A 548 -24.52 -10.61 -3.33
CA LEU A 548 -23.87 -9.31 -3.30
C LEU A 548 -22.89 -9.30 -2.13
N ALA A 549 -21.60 -9.11 -2.42
CA ALA A 549 -20.55 -9.06 -1.42
C ALA A 549 -19.81 -7.71 -1.46
N ILE A 550 -19.37 -7.25 -0.29
CA ILE A 550 -18.58 -6.02 -0.16
C ILE A 550 -17.23 -6.41 0.42
N ASP A 551 -16.16 -6.12 -0.31
CA ASP A 551 -14.78 -6.48 0.06
C ASP A 551 -14.61 -7.90 0.65
N PRO A 552 -15.05 -8.97 -0.04
CA PRO A 552 -14.84 -10.35 0.42
C PRO A 552 -13.37 -10.76 0.24
N LEU A 553 -12.44 -10.06 0.88
CA LEU A 553 -11.01 -10.35 0.85
C LEU A 553 -10.64 -11.29 1.99
N PRO A 554 -9.66 -12.19 1.80
CA PRO A 554 -9.16 -13.02 2.87
C PRO A 554 -8.51 -12.16 3.96
N LYS A 555 -8.79 -12.48 5.22
CA LYS A 555 -8.20 -11.78 6.37
C LYS A 555 -6.72 -12.13 6.49
N ALA A 556 -5.89 -11.12 6.77
CA ALA A 556 -4.52 -11.34 7.19
C ALA A 556 -4.46 -11.99 8.59
N LEU A 557 -3.37 -12.69 8.89
CA LEU A 557 -3.06 -13.26 10.21
C LEU A 557 -4.10 -14.26 10.74
N ARG A 558 -4.67 -15.09 9.87
CA ARG A 558 -5.48 -16.24 10.31
C ARG A 558 -4.59 -17.33 10.88
N THR A 559 -5.00 -17.86 12.03
CA THR A 559 -4.35 -19.04 12.63
C THR A 559 -4.73 -20.28 11.82
N TYR A 560 -3.74 -21.03 11.36
CA TYR A 560 -3.94 -22.38 10.86
C TYR A 560 -4.13 -23.32 12.06
N TYR A 561 -5.25 -24.02 12.09
CA TYR A 561 -5.51 -25.03 13.11
C TYR A 561 -5.13 -26.37 12.53
N ARG A 562 -4.10 -26.99 13.11
CA ARG A 562 -3.79 -28.39 12.82
C ARG A 562 -4.98 -29.21 13.29
N GLU A 563 -5.48 -30.09 12.44
CA GLU A 563 -6.34 -31.16 12.92
C GLU A 563 -5.52 -31.88 14.00
N GLU A 564 -5.96 -31.80 15.26
CA GLU A 564 -5.36 -32.63 16.30
C GLU A 564 -5.40 -34.05 15.75
N GLU A 565 -4.24 -34.71 15.68
CA GLU A 565 -4.21 -36.15 15.40
C GLU A 565 -5.19 -36.77 16.37
N SER A 566 -6.36 -37.19 15.85
CA SER A 566 -7.34 -37.94 16.59
C SER A 566 -6.65 -39.23 17.00
N SER A 567 -6.07 -39.19 18.20
CA SER A 567 -5.31 -40.25 18.84
C SER A 567 -6.12 -41.52 19.01
#